data_AF-I1IHT1-F1
#
_entry.id   AF-I1IHT1-F1
#
_cell.length_a   1.000
_cell.length_b   1.000
_cell.length_c   1.000
_cell.angle_alpha   90.00
_cell.angle_beta   90.00
_cell.angle_gamma   90.00
#
_symmetry.space_group_name_H-M   'P 1'
#
loop_
_entity.id
_entity.type
_entity.pdbx_description
1 polymer ?
#
loop_
_entity_poly.entity_id
_entity_poly.type
_entity_poly.pdbx_seq_one_letter_code
_entity_poly.pdbx_strand_id
1 'polypeptide(L)'
;MPSAKEPLPIKSEEPKLVVVEKENGKMLDIQDKEVTMEGLCSVTAYDQWTPLSVSGQPPKPRYKHGAAVVQEKSYVFGGNHNGRYLGDIQVLDIKSLSWSKLEGKIQSGPSETAETVSVAPCAGHSLIPYGNKILSLAGYTREPTENISVKEFDPQTCTWSTLRTYGKSPSSRGGQSVTLVGDTLVVFGGEGDGRSLLNDLHVLDLESMTWDEFESTGTPPSPRSEHAAACYADQYLLIFGGGSHSTCFSDLYLLDMQTMEWSRPEQHGITPEPRAGHAGITFGDNWFITGGGNSKKGVSETLVLNMSTLVWSVVTSLEGRAPPTSEGSSLVLHTINGEHFLLSFGGYSGRYSNEVYALKTSLTPSVPSPDINELETDDGMTPLSAAANSSRGPIFEIEELQDVKNNKRGDTNKTLVQAVKREKTQVEERLEQEKLQSFHLKKELTDMENRNVELTKELHSVRDQLSDEEARASKLENEILEIQQRLQKMLALEKEFESLRRETDDESDSASGSNKRTGGVGFRRWYGSTQEES
;
A
#
# COMPACT_ATOMS: atom_id res chain seq x y z
N MET A 1 -55.71 -6.57 17.32
CA MET A 1 -56.33 -7.90 17.56
C MET A 1 -56.90 -8.37 16.23
N PRO A 2 -56.57 -9.55 15.67
CA PRO A 2 -55.63 -10.63 16.06
C PRO A 2 -54.44 -10.72 15.06
N SER A 3 -53.42 -11.57 15.10
CA SER A 3 -52.84 -12.54 16.05
C SER A 3 -51.39 -12.70 15.58
N ALA A 4 -50.43 -12.45 16.47
CA ALA A 4 -49.04 -12.80 16.26
C ALA A 4 -48.87 -14.32 16.46
N LYS A 5 -48.16 -14.98 15.55
CA LYS A 5 -47.65 -16.34 15.73
C LYS A 5 -46.15 -16.25 16.01
N GLU A 6 -45.76 -16.59 17.23
CA GLU A 6 -44.37 -16.84 17.62
C GLU A 6 -43.83 -18.08 16.89
N PRO A 7 -42.56 -18.10 16.44
CA PRO A 7 -41.87 -19.32 16.06
C PRO A 7 -41.24 -20.02 17.28
N LEU A 8 -41.39 -21.34 17.30
CA LEU A 8 -40.88 -22.30 18.29
C LEU A 8 -39.34 -22.36 18.33
N PRO A 9 -38.74 -22.71 19.49
CA PRO A 9 -37.29 -22.79 19.65
C PRO A 9 -36.72 -24.08 19.04
N ILE A 10 -35.73 -23.94 18.15
CA ILE A 10 -34.92 -25.04 17.64
C ILE A 10 -33.83 -25.34 18.68
N LYS A 11 -33.83 -26.58 19.21
CA LYS A 11 -32.80 -27.10 20.11
C LYS A 11 -31.49 -27.30 19.33
N SER A 12 -30.40 -26.76 19.85
CA SER A 12 -29.03 -27.03 19.41
C SER A 12 -28.58 -28.41 19.93
N GLU A 13 -28.29 -29.35 19.03
CA GLU A 13 -27.57 -30.58 19.39
C GLU A 13 -26.06 -30.30 19.43
N GLU A 14 -25.43 -30.55 20.58
CA GLU A 14 -23.97 -30.58 20.74
C GLU A 14 -23.39 -31.83 20.07
N PRO A 15 -22.23 -31.75 19.38
CA PRO A 15 -21.59 -32.92 18.79
C PRO A 15 -20.91 -33.77 19.88
N LYS A 16 -21.33 -35.05 19.97
CA LYS A 16 -20.73 -36.08 20.81
C LYS A 16 -19.33 -36.45 20.31
N LEU A 17 -18.35 -36.32 21.19
CA LEU A 17 -17.01 -36.93 21.08
C LEU A 17 -17.13 -38.47 21.02
N VAL A 18 -16.70 -39.07 19.92
CA VAL A 18 -16.50 -40.52 19.81
C VAL A 18 -15.02 -40.81 20.06
N VAL A 19 -14.74 -41.40 21.22
CA VAL A 19 -13.44 -41.99 21.56
C VAL A 19 -13.33 -43.34 20.87
N VAL A 20 -12.31 -43.55 20.05
CA VAL A 20 -11.93 -44.87 19.52
C VAL A 20 -10.50 -45.16 19.95
N GLU A 21 -10.35 -46.03 20.96
CA GLU A 21 -9.09 -46.69 21.26
C GLU A 21 -8.81 -47.77 20.22
N LYS A 22 -7.57 -47.85 19.73
CA LYS A 22 -6.99 -49.08 19.17
C LYS A 22 -5.53 -49.22 19.55
N GLU A 23 -5.25 -50.30 20.28
CA GLU A 23 -3.94 -50.89 20.51
C GLU A 23 -3.35 -51.53 19.23
N ASN A 24 -2.05 -51.80 19.35
CA ASN A 24 -1.17 -52.67 18.57
C ASN A 24 -0.38 -52.05 17.42
N GLY A 25 0.93 -51.93 17.71
CA GLY A 25 1.95 -51.43 16.83
C GLY A 25 2.34 -52.37 15.69
N LYS A 26 2.97 -51.74 14.70
CA LYS A 26 3.97 -52.32 13.81
C LYS A 26 4.87 -51.19 13.32
N MET A 27 6.18 -51.41 13.46
CA MET A 27 7.26 -50.65 12.81
C MET A 27 6.99 -50.53 11.31
N LEU A 28 7.15 -49.32 10.77
CA LEU A 28 7.32 -49.07 9.35
C LEU A 28 8.47 -48.07 9.19
N ASP A 29 9.31 -48.36 8.19
CA ASP A 29 10.56 -47.70 7.84
C ASP A 29 10.50 -46.18 7.91
N ILE A 30 11.50 -45.60 8.56
CA ILE A 30 11.84 -44.19 8.40
C ILE A 30 12.61 -44.10 7.08
N GLN A 31 11.89 -43.94 5.98
CA GLN A 31 12.47 -43.35 4.78
C GLN A 31 12.67 -41.86 5.03
N ASP A 32 13.85 -41.39 4.63
CA ASP A 32 14.26 -39.99 4.63
C ASP A 32 13.10 -39.09 4.19
N LYS A 33 12.70 -38.17 5.07
CA LYS A 33 11.81 -37.08 4.71
C LYS A 33 12.54 -36.20 3.70
N GLU A 34 12.33 -36.51 2.44
CA GLU A 34 12.35 -35.56 1.35
C GLU A 34 11.57 -34.32 1.84
N VAL A 35 12.26 -33.17 1.94
CA VAL A 35 11.63 -31.89 2.29
C VAL A 35 10.67 -31.59 1.13
N THR A 36 9.40 -31.93 1.31
CA THR A 36 8.38 -31.69 0.29
C THR A 36 8.30 -30.18 0.06
N MET A 37 8.52 -29.73 -1.19
CA MET A 37 8.30 -28.36 -1.62
C MET A 37 6.79 -28.03 -1.62
N GLU A 38 6.19 -27.96 -0.43
CA GLU A 38 4.77 -27.63 -0.20
C GLU A 38 4.52 -26.11 -0.09
N GLY A 39 5.39 -25.28 -0.65
CA GLY A 39 5.27 -23.81 -0.61
C GLY A 39 4.13 -23.24 -1.46
N LEU A 40 4.40 -22.19 -2.23
CA LEU A 40 3.42 -21.55 -3.15
C LEU A 40 2.77 -22.50 -4.16
N CYS A 41 3.38 -23.67 -4.41
CA CYS A 41 2.83 -24.74 -5.23
C CYS A 41 1.48 -25.29 -4.71
N SER A 42 1.13 -25.04 -3.44
CA SER A 42 -0.19 -25.35 -2.89
C SER A 42 -1.31 -24.48 -3.48
N VAL A 43 -0.98 -23.31 -4.05
CA VAL A 43 -1.92 -22.44 -4.75
C VAL A 43 -2.13 -22.98 -6.17
N THR A 44 -3.20 -23.73 -6.36
CA THR A 44 -3.49 -24.43 -7.63
C THR A 44 -4.47 -23.68 -8.52
N ALA A 45 -5.35 -22.86 -7.94
CA ALA A 45 -6.33 -22.09 -8.68
C ALA A 45 -5.68 -20.86 -9.32
N TYR A 46 -5.90 -20.69 -10.63
CA TYR A 46 -5.49 -19.49 -11.35
C TYR A 46 -6.43 -18.32 -11.06
N ASP A 47 -5.86 -17.13 -11.03
CA ASP A 47 -6.56 -15.83 -10.93
C ASP A 47 -7.50 -15.75 -9.72
N GLN A 48 -7.11 -16.39 -8.63
CA GLN A 48 -7.84 -16.38 -7.36
C GLN A 48 -6.89 -16.09 -6.21
N TRP A 49 -7.26 -15.10 -5.39
CA TRP A 49 -6.54 -14.79 -4.16
C TRP A 49 -6.75 -15.90 -3.12
N THR A 50 -5.64 -16.48 -2.69
CA THR A 50 -5.61 -17.50 -1.64
C THR A 50 -4.78 -17.01 -0.46
N PRO A 51 -5.30 -17.03 0.78
CA PRO A 51 -4.49 -16.72 1.96
C PRO A 51 -3.41 -17.80 2.13
N LEU A 52 -2.16 -17.36 2.37
CA LEU A 52 -1.05 -18.27 2.63
C LEU A 52 -0.88 -18.52 4.12
N SER A 53 -0.70 -19.78 4.49
CA SER A 53 -0.26 -20.17 5.82
C SER A 53 1.25 -19.96 5.92
N VAL A 54 1.64 -18.89 6.60
CA VAL A 54 3.05 -18.55 6.85
C VAL A 54 3.47 -18.90 8.27
N SER A 55 4.72 -19.35 8.43
CA SER A 55 5.32 -19.69 9.72
C SER A 55 6.36 -18.64 10.15
N GLY A 56 7.03 -18.87 11.28
CA GLY A 56 8.06 -17.98 11.80
C GLY A 56 7.52 -16.83 12.64
N GLN A 57 8.25 -15.71 12.72
CA GLN A 57 7.84 -14.53 13.48
C GLN A 57 7.10 -13.56 12.54
N PRO A 58 5.75 -13.52 12.55
CA PRO A 58 5.02 -12.67 11.62
C PRO A 58 5.30 -11.20 11.91
N PRO A 59 5.42 -10.36 10.87
CA PRO A 59 5.51 -8.92 11.05
C PRO A 59 4.31 -8.38 11.80
N LYS A 60 4.52 -7.28 12.53
CA LYS A 60 3.40 -6.47 13.01
C LYS A 60 2.51 -6.03 11.82
N PRO A 61 1.18 -6.07 11.95
CA PRO A 61 0.25 -5.54 10.95
C PRO A 61 0.63 -4.12 10.55
N ARG A 62 0.64 -3.81 9.26
CA ARG A 62 1.17 -2.54 8.76
C ARG A 62 0.59 -2.19 7.39
N TYR A 63 0.63 -0.91 7.05
CA TYR A 63 0.30 -0.39 5.73
C TYR A 63 1.28 0.71 5.34
N LYS A 64 1.34 1.04 4.05
CA LYS A 64 2.31 1.98 3.47
C LYS A 64 3.76 1.62 3.82
N HIS A 65 4.07 0.33 3.94
CA HIS A 65 5.44 -0.18 3.94
C HIS A 65 5.94 -0.31 2.52
N GLY A 66 7.26 -0.34 2.34
CA GLY A 66 7.84 -0.72 1.07
C GLY A 66 8.11 -2.23 1.04
N ALA A 67 8.00 -2.83 -0.14
CA ALA A 67 8.34 -4.24 -0.36
C ALA A 67 9.12 -4.40 -1.67
N ALA A 68 10.09 -5.31 -1.68
CA ALA A 68 10.87 -5.66 -2.87
C ALA A 68 11.28 -7.12 -2.83
N VAL A 69 11.53 -7.70 -4.02
CA VAL A 69 12.00 -9.08 -4.16
C VAL A 69 13.44 -9.05 -4.63
N VAL A 70 14.30 -9.74 -3.89
CA VAL A 70 15.72 -9.94 -4.23
C VAL A 70 16.07 -11.39 -3.90
N GLN A 71 16.69 -12.11 -4.83
CA GLN A 71 17.13 -13.50 -4.64
C GLN A 71 16.03 -14.41 -4.05
N GLU A 72 14.84 -14.39 -4.66
CA GLU A 72 13.67 -15.22 -4.27
C GLU A 72 13.11 -14.97 -2.85
N LYS A 73 13.52 -13.88 -2.20
CA LYS A 73 13.01 -13.47 -0.89
C LYS A 73 12.26 -12.16 -1.01
N SER A 74 11.13 -12.06 -0.31
CA SER A 74 10.40 -10.80 -0.18
C SER A 74 10.89 -10.05 1.04
N TYR A 75 11.39 -8.84 0.83
CA TYR A 75 11.80 -7.92 1.88
C TYR A 75 10.68 -6.90 2.09
N VAL A 76 10.33 -6.65 3.34
CA VAL A 76 9.37 -5.64 3.77
C VAL A 76 10.07 -4.71 4.76
N PHE A 77 10.03 -3.41 4.49
CA PHE A 77 10.61 -2.39 5.35
C PHE A 77 9.61 -1.31 5.71
N GLY A 78 9.67 -0.87 6.97
CA GLY A 78 8.89 0.23 7.49
C GLY A 78 7.38 0.02 7.45
N GLY A 79 6.64 1.09 7.16
CA GLY A 79 5.19 1.15 7.24
C GLY A 79 4.69 1.79 8.52
N ASN A 80 3.37 1.94 8.61
CA ASN A 80 2.70 2.57 9.73
C ASN A 80 1.79 1.56 10.44
N HIS A 81 1.77 1.63 11.76
CA HIS A 81 0.79 0.95 12.60
C HIS A 81 0.35 1.86 13.74
N ASN A 82 -0.94 2.19 13.80
CA ASN A 82 -1.52 3.07 14.82
C ASN A 82 -0.76 4.41 14.95
N GLY A 83 -0.45 5.03 13.81
CA GLY A 83 0.25 6.31 13.74
C GLY A 83 1.74 6.23 14.06
N ARG A 84 2.30 5.03 14.29
CA ARG A 84 3.73 4.84 14.53
C ARG A 84 4.39 4.27 13.30
N TYR A 85 5.42 4.96 12.82
CA TYR A 85 6.29 4.44 11.78
C TYR A 85 7.15 3.30 12.32
N LEU A 86 7.34 2.29 11.49
CA LEU A 86 8.14 1.12 11.76
C LEU A 86 9.49 1.27 11.03
N GLY A 87 10.52 0.61 11.55
CA GLY A 87 11.88 0.64 11.00
C GLY A 87 12.55 -0.73 11.03
N ASP A 88 11.75 -1.79 11.15
CA ASP A 88 12.21 -3.17 11.07
C ASP A 88 12.22 -3.65 9.61
N ILE A 89 13.19 -4.51 9.28
CA ILE A 89 13.22 -5.27 8.03
C ILE A 89 12.71 -6.67 8.32
N GLN A 90 11.69 -7.06 7.57
CA GLN A 90 11.05 -8.36 7.63
C GLN A 90 11.29 -9.08 6.32
N VAL A 91 11.60 -10.37 6.40
CA VAL A 91 11.93 -11.19 5.23
C VAL A 91 11.04 -12.41 5.23
N LEU A 92 10.27 -12.56 4.16
CA LEU A 92 9.54 -13.78 3.88
C LEU A 92 10.38 -14.62 2.92
N ASP A 93 10.85 -15.75 3.42
CA ASP A 93 11.41 -16.80 2.59
C ASP A 93 10.26 -17.54 1.91
N ILE A 94 10.26 -17.53 0.58
CA ILE A 94 9.16 -18.01 -0.22
C ILE A 94 9.18 -19.53 -0.39
N LYS A 95 10.36 -20.16 -0.31
CA LYS A 95 10.48 -21.62 -0.41
C LYS A 95 9.93 -22.29 0.85
N SER A 96 10.25 -21.73 2.02
CA SER A 96 9.78 -22.25 3.31
C SER A 96 8.49 -21.59 3.83
N LEU A 97 7.99 -20.55 3.15
CA LEU A 97 6.86 -19.72 3.60
C LEU A 97 7.01 -19.29 5.07
N SER A 98 8.20 -18.81 5.43
CA SER A 98 8.53 -18.44 6.81
C SER A 98 9.03 -17.02 6.93
N TRP A 99 8.48 -16.27 7.86
CA TRP A 99 8.94 -14.94 8.21
C TRP A 99 10.14 -14.99 9.15
N SER A 100 11.09 -14.11 8.88
CA SER A 100 12.21 -13.81 9.76
C SER A 100 12.41 -12.30 9.84
N LYS A 101 12.89 -11.82 10.98
CA LYS A 101 13.28 -10.43 11.17
C LYS A 101 14.78 -10.30 10.97
N LEU A 102 15.21 -9.34 10.13
CA LEU A 102 16.61 -8.98 10.03
C LEU A 102 16.91 -7.82 10.98
N GLU A 103 17.98 -7.96 11.75
CA GLU A 103 18.58 -6.87 12.48
C GLU A 103 19.68 -6.28 11.59
N GLY A 104 19.39 -5.12 10.99
CA GLY A 104 20.36 -4.42 10.16
C GLY A 104 21.60 -4.06 10.98
N LYS A 105 22.77 -4.57 10.58
CA LYS A 105 24.06 -4.23 11.17
C LYS A 105 24.60 -2.99 10.48
N ILE A 106 25.25 -2.13 11.25
CA ILE A 106 25.88 -0.90 10.73
C ILE A 106 27.28 -1.29 10.25
N GLN A 107 27.65 -0.99 9.01
CA GLN A 107 29.02 -1.20 8.56
C GLN A 107 29.92 -0.10 9.17
N SER A 108 30.95 -0.52 9.89
CA SER A 108 32.03 0.32 10.40
C SER A 108 33.29 0.08 9.56
N GLY A 109 33.64 1.01 8.67
CA GLY A 109 34.87 0.92 7.87
C GLY A 109 35.13 2.18 7.05
N PRO A 110 36.41 2.52 6.76
CA PRO A 110 36.78 3.78 6.14
C PRO A 110 36.54 3.70 4.63
N SER A 111 35.36 4.13 4.17
CA SER A 111 35.11 4.43 2.76
C SER A 111 34.67 5.87 2.67
N GLU A 112 35.36 6.69 1.86
CA GLU A 112 35.23 8.15 1.75
C GLU A 112 33.86 8.65 1.21
N THR A 113 32.82 7.81 1.17
CA THR A 113 31.56 8.09 0.48
C THR A 113 30.28 7.78 1.26
N ALA A 114 30.35 7.17 2.45
CA ALA A 114 29.16 6.76 3.20
C ALA A 114 29.20 7.21 4.67
N GLU A 115 28.26 8.06 5.07
CA GLU A 115 28.03 8.42 6.48
C GLU A 115 27.10 7.39 7.15
N THR A 116 27.48 6.94 8.35
CA THR A 116 26.77 5.94 9.15
C THR A 116 25.47 6.51 9.74
N VAL A 117 24.30 5.92 9.43
CA VAL A 117 23.01 6.34 10.00
C VAL A 117 22.11 5.14 10.31
N SER A 118 21.50 5.12 11.49
CA SER A 118 20.31 4.29 11.80
C SER A 118 19.18 4.73 10.88
N VAL A 119 18.71 3.87 9.97
CA VAL A 119 17.60 4.24 9.08
C VAL A 119 16.36 4.54 9.91
N ALA A 120 15.94 5.81 9.86
CA ALA A 120 14.77 6.27 10.58
C ALA A 120 13.53 5.47 10.19
N PRO A 121 12.68 5.08 11.17
CA PRO A 121 11.37 4.52 10.88
C PRO A 121 10.58 5.41 9.91
N CYS A 122 9.98 4.80 8.90
CA CYS A 122 9.31 5.53 7.82
C CYS A 122 8.10 4.79 7.25
N ALA A 123 7.25 5.51 6.51
CA ALA A 123 6.10 4.96 5.79
C ALA A 123 5.83 5.75 4.50
N GLY A 124 5.24 5.11 3.49
CA GLY A 124 4.97 5.70 2.18
C GLY A 124 6.20 5.84 1.28
N HIS A 125 7.30 5.17 1.65
CA HIS A 125 8.51 5.08 0.84
C HIS A 125 8.40 3.91 -0.15
N SER A 126 9.23 3.95 -1.20
CA SER A 126 9.33 2.85 -2.17
C SER A 126 10.58 2.02 -1.89
N LEU A 127 10.47 0.70 -2.05
CA LEU A 127 11.63 -0.18 -2.16
C LEU A 127 11.78 -0.63 -3.61
N ILE A 128 12.96 -0.38 -4.18
CA ILE A 128 13.25 -0.72 -5.59
C ILE A 128 14.40 -1.73 -5.61
N PRO A 129 14.19 -2.94 -6.17
CA PRO A 129 15.29 -3.87 -6.37
C PRO A 129 16.28 -3.30 -7.40
N TYR A 130 17.57 -3.32 -7.07
CA TYR A 130 18.64 -2.83 -7.94
C TYR A 130 19.85 -3.76 -7.82
N GLY A 131 20.03 -4.62 -8.83
CA GLY A 131 20.97 -5.75 -8.75
C GLY A 131 20.62 -6.69 -7.58
N ASN A 132 21.61 -6.97 -6.71
CA ASN A 132 21.42 -7.77 -5.49
C ASN A 132 21.07 -6.93 -4.25
N LYS A 133 20.74 -5.65 -4.43
CA LYS A 133 20.47 -4.70 -3.34
C LYS A 133 19.08 -4.10 -3.47
N ILE A 134 18.68 -3.34 -2.45
CA ILE A 134 17.38 -2.68 -2.40
C ILE A 134 17.60 -1.20 -2.13
N LEU A 135 17.09 -0.34 -3.01
CA LEU A 135 17.03 1.09 -2.79
C LEU A 135 15.75 1.45 -2.04
N SER A 136 15.85 2.34 -1.06
CA SER A 136 14.75 2.90 -0.28
C SER A 136 14.77 4.41 -0.40
N LEU A 137 13.67 4.99 -0.88
CA LEU A 137 13.56 6.43 -1.08
C LEU A 137 12.13 6.93 -0.93
N ALA A 138 12.03 8.23 -0.69
CA ALA A 138 10.80 8.98 -0.44
C ALA A 138 10.05 8.53 0.83
N GLY A 139 8.80 8.96 0.97
CA GLY A 139 7.98 8.68 2.14
C GLY A 139 8.29 9.56 3.34
N TYR A 140 7.51 9.37 4.40
CA TYR A 140 7.59 10.17 5.61
C TYR A 140 8.38 9.46 6.70
N THR A 141 9.25 10.23 7.35
CA THR A 141 9.91 9.92 8.61
C THR A 141 9.34 10.79 9.72
N ARG A 142 9.59 10.43 10.98
CA ARG A 142 9.16 11.24 12.12
C ARG A 142 9.85 12.61 12.16
N GLU A 143 11.10 12.64 11.75
CA GLU A 143 11.90 13.82 11.54
C GLU A 143 11.95 14.06 10.04
N PRO A 144 11.16 15.01 9.50
CA PRO A 144 11.12 15.26 8.07
C PRO A 144 12.48 15.75 7.60
N THR A 145 12.95 15.19 6.49
CA THR A 145 14.05 15.78 5.72
C THR A 145 13.47 16.82 4.76
N GLU A 146 14.26 17.82 4.37
CA GLU A 146 13.83 18.79 3.35
C GLU A 146 13.70 18.12 1.98
N ASN A 147 14.66 17.25 1.64
CA ASN A 147 14.75 16.56 0.36
C ASN A 147 14.65 15.05 0.52
N ILE A 148 14.29 14.36 -0.56
CA ILE A 148 14.32 12.89 -0.64
C ILE A 148 15.76 12.39 -0.44
N SER A 149 15.93 11.43 0.46
CA SER A 149 17.20 10.71 0.63
C SER A 149 17.10 9.34 -0.05
N VAL A 150 18.21 8.90 -0.66
CA VAL A 150 18.33 7.58 -1.26
C VAL A 150 19.16 6.71 -0.33
N LYS A 151 18.56 5.64 0.16
CA LYS A 151 19.21 4.67 1.04
C LYS A 151 19.33 3.34 0.32
N GLU A 152 20.40 2.61 0.58
CA GLU A 152 20.66 1.31 0.01
C GLU A 152 20.73 0.28 1.14
N PHE A 153 20.04 -0.83 0.96
CA PHE A 153 20.15 -2.01 1.81
C PHE A 153 20.83 -3.14 1.03
N ASP A 154 21.88 -3.69 1.62
CA ASP A 154 22.54 -4.90 1.15
C ASP A 154 22.04 -6.11 1.97
N PRO A 155 21.26 -7.02 1.36
CA PRO A 155 20.75 -8.20 2.05
C PRO A 155 21.81 -9.22 2.46
N GLN A 156 22.97 -9.26 1.80
CA GLN A 156 24.03 -10.23 2.09
C GLN A 156 24.75 -9.89 3.40
N THR A 157 25.08 -8.61 3.57
CA THR A 157 25.72 -8.08 4.77
C THR A 157 24.72 -7.63 5.83
N CYS A 158 23.45 -7.52 5.46
CA CYS A 158 22.38 -6.91 6.27
C CYS A 158 22.73 -5.48 6.69
N THR A 159 23.31 -4.68 5.80
CA THR A 159 23.76 -3.30 6.11
C THR A 159 22.98 -2.26 5.33
N TRP A 160 22.70 -1.12 5.98
CA TRP A 160 22.20 0.07 5.34
C TRP A 160 23.32 1.08 5.08
N SER A 161 23.23 1.79 3.96
CA SER A 161 24.04 2.96 3.64
C SER A 161 23.14 4.07 3.09
N THR A 162 23.54 5.33 3.27
CA THR A 162 22.90 6.46 2.60
C THR A 162 23.75 6.80 1.38
N LEU A 163 23.15 6.76 0.20
CA LEU A 163 23.82 7.10 -1.04
C LEU A 163 23.88 8.63 -1.17
N ARG A 164 25.09 9.12 -1.45
CA ARG A 164 25.27 10.54 -1.77
C ARG A 164 24.72 10.80 -3.16
N THR A 165 23.80 11.76 -3.25
CA THR A 165 23.23 12.22 -4.52
C THR A 165 23.56 13.69 -4.74
N TYR A 166 23.50 14.11 -6.00
CA TYR A 166 23.82 15.46 -6.45
C TYR A 166 22.66 16.05 -7.24
N GLY A 167 22.80 17.30 -7.69
CA GLY A 167 21.79 17.95 -8.52
C GLY A 167 20.58 18.46 -7.74
N LYS A 168 19.43 18.53 -8.42
CA LYS A 168 18.18 19.09 -7.88
C LYS A 168 17.30 18.00 -7.28
N SER A 169 17.63 17.57 -6.08
CA SER A 169 16.80 16.57 -5.39
C SER A 169 15.37 17.11 -5.16
N PRO A 170 14.34 16.28 -5.37
CA PRO A 170 12.97 16.64 -5.01
C PRO A 170 12.83 16.85 -3.50
N SER A 171 11.89 17.72 -3.14
CA SER A 171 11.43 17.87 -1.76
C SER A 171 10.86 16.59 -1.21
N SER A 172 10.99 16.41 0.10
CA SER A 172 10.37 15.31 0.83
C SER A 172 8.85 15.31 0.66
N ARG A 173 8.30 14.12 0.44
CA ARG A 173 6.90 13.90 0.05
C ARG A 173 6.47 12.48 0.33
N GLY A 174 5.16 12.27 0.41
CA GLY A 174 4.55 10.95 0.52
C GLY A 174 3.49 10.72 -0.55
N GLY A 175 3.19 9.45 -0.83
CA GLY A 175 2.21 9.09 -1.87
C GLY A 175 2.68 9.40 -3.30
N GLN A 176 3.96 9.71 -3.49
CA GLN A 176 4.62 9.73 -4.80
C GLN A 176 4.75 8.32 -5.37
N SER A 177 4.89 8.21 -6.68
CA SER A 177 5.43 7.00 -7.29
C SER A 177 6.94 7.11 -7.46
N VAL A 178 7.61 5.95 -7.43
CA VAL A 178 9.03 5.80 -7.80
C VAL A 178 9.11 4.60 -8.72
N THR A 179 9.60 4.79 -9.94
CA THR A 179 9.64 3.75 -10.97
C THR A 179 11.02 3.70 -11.60
N LEU A 180 11.59 2.50 -11.67
CA LEU A 180 12.82 2.26 -12.42
C LEU A 180 12.49 2.21 -13.92
N VAL A 181 13.17 3.03 -14.71
CA VAL A 181 13.08 3.06 -16.18
C VAL A 181 14.50 3.02 -16.73
N GLY A 182 14.89 1.88 -17.31
CA GLY A 182 16.30 1.61 -17.63
C GLY A 182 17.17 1.74 -16.37
N ASP A 183 18.20 2.59 -16.43
CA ASP A 183 19.13 2.87 -15.33
C ASP A 183 18.79 4.14 -14.53
N THR A 184 17.54 4.60 -14.62
CA THR A 184 17.08 5.83 -13.95
C THR A 184 15.88 5.58 -13.04
N LEU A 185 15.82 6.26 -11.90
CA LEU A 185 14.62 6.30 -11.06
C LEU A 185 13.81 7.55 -11.37
N VAL A 186 12.55 7.35 -11.73
CA VAL A 186 11.62 8.43 -12.01
C VAL A 186 10.67 8.59 -10.82
N VAL A 187 10.61 9.81 -10.27
CA VAL A 187 9.72 10.20 -9.18
C VAL A 187 8.66 11.13 -9.73
N PHE A 188 7.38 10.80 -9.52
CA PHE A 188 6.26 11.62 -9.97
C PHE A 188 5.26 11.92 -8.86
N GLY A 189 4.87 13.19 -8.79
CA GLY A 189 3.79 13.69 -7.93
C GLY A 189 3.98 13.46 -6.43
N GLY A 190 2.90 13.14 -5.74
CA GLY A 190 2.86 12.98 -4.28
C GLY A 190 2.32 14.22 -3.55
N GLU A 191 2.41 14.18 -2.23
CA GLU A 191 2.03 15.26 -1.32
C GLU A 191 3.26 15.75 -0.55
N GLY A 192 3.65 17.00 -0.78
CA GLY A 192 4.74 17.67 -0.09
C GLY A 192 4.29 18.49 1.11
N ASP A 193 5.12 19.46 1.49
CA ASP A 193 4.87 20.34 2.61
C ASP A 193 3.55 21.10 2.50
N GLY A 194 2.91 21.33 3.65
CA GLY A 194 1.63 22.03 3.71
C GLY A 194 0.46 21.29 3.03
N ARG A 195 0.59 19.97 2.80
CA ARG A 195 -0.36 19.15 2.03
C ARG A 195 -0.51 19.58 0.57
N SER A 196 0.55 20.14 0.00
CA SER A 196 0.58 20.51 -1.41
C SER A 196 0.67 19.25 -2.26
N LEU A 197 -0.32 19.04 -3.12
CA LEU A 197 -0.27 17.97 -4.11
C LEU A 197 0.60 18.41 -5.28
N LEU A 198 1.38 17.47 -5.81
CA LEU A 198 2.40 17.74 -6.81
C LEU A 198 2.15 16.92 -8.08
N ASN A 199 2.66 17.40 -9.22
CA ASN A 199 2.74 16.71 -10.51
C ASN A 199 4.08 16.97 -11.21
N ASP A 200 5.10 17.34 -10.44
CA ASP A 200 6.48 17.47 -10.91
C ASP A 200 7.10 16.10 -11.18
N LEU A 201 8.15 16.12 -12.01
CA LEU A 201 8.88 14.95 -12.45
C LEU A 201 10.37 15.14 -12.14
N HIS A 202 10.91 14.22 -11.35
CA HIS A 202 12.33 14.18 -11.02
C HIS A 202 12.92 12.85 -11.45
N VAL A 203 14.10 12.89 -12.04
CA VAL A 203 14.82 11.69 -12.49
C VAL A 203 16.16 11.64 -11.77
N LEU A 204 16.45 10.51 -11.15
CA LEU A 204 17.77 10.19 -10.62
C LEU A 204 18.45 9.24 -11.58
N ASP A 205 19.55 9.69 -12.17
CA ASP A 205 20.46 8.83 -12.90
C ASP A 205 21.27 7.98 -11.91
N LEU A 206 21.16 6.65 -11.97
CA LEU A 206 21.79 5.76 -11.00
C LEU A 206 23.29 5.54 -11.23
N GLU A 207 23.82 5.91 -12.40
CA GLU A 207 25.25 5.84 -12.70
C GLU A 207 26.01 7.02 -12.07
N SER A 208 25.51 8.23 -12.30
CA SER A 208 26.09 9.48 -11.81
C SER A 208 25.57 9.90 -10.43
N MET A 209 24.49 9.27 -9.94
CA MET A 209 23.77 9.65 -8.72
C MET A 209 23.32 11.12 -8.72
N THR A 210 22.94 11.65 -9.89
CA THR A 210 22.53 13.05 -10.05
C THR A 210 21.03 13.15 -10.31
N TRP A 211 20.37 14.03 -9.56
CA TRP A 211 18.98 14.39 -9.73
C TRP A 211 18.83 15.52 -10.74
N ASP A 212 17.89 15.33 -11.65
CA ASP A 212 17.43 16.34 -12.58
C ASP A 212 15.90 16.51 -12.47
N GLU A 213 15.47 17.77 -12.48
CA GLU A 213 14.06 18.15 -12.53
C GLU A 213 13.70 18.45 -13.98
N PHE A 214 12.64 17.81 -14.48
CA PHE A 214 12.23 17.93 -15.86
C PHE A 214 10.89 18.66 -16.00
N GLU A 215 10.88 19.65 -16.88
CA GLU A 215 9.64 20.19 -17.41
C GLU A 215 9.17 19.26 -18.53
N SER A 216 7.92 18.81 -18.43
CA SER A 216 7.31 17.94 -19.44
C SER A 216 6.34 18.72 -20.32
N THR A 217 6.18 18.28 -21.56
CA THR A 217 5.23 18.88 -22.51
C THR A 217 3.97 18.02 -22.65
N GLY A 218 3.01 18.46 -23.46
CA GLY A 218 1.77 17.72 -23.71
C GLY A 218 0.73 17.92 -22.61
N THR A 219 0.02 16.85 -22.24
CA THR A 219 -1.09 16.91 -21.26
C THR A 219 -0.75 16.13 -19.99
N PRO A 220 -0.03 16.73 -19.03
CA PRO A 220 0.38 16.04 -17.81
C PRO A 220 -0.81 15.69 -16.91
N PRO A 221 -0.65 14.71 -16.01
CA PRO A 221 -1.61 14.49 -14.95
C PRO A 221 -1.74 15.72 -14.05
N SER A 222 -2.96 15.95 -13.55
CA SER A 222 -3.18 16.91 -12.47
C SER A 222 -2.40 16.52 -11.21
N PRO A 223 -2.03 17.49 -10.35
CA PRO A 223 -1.41 17.19 -9.05
C PRO A 223 -2.17 16.13 -8.26
N ARG A 224 -1.45 15.10 -7.80
CA ARG A 224 -2.04 13.89 -7.22
C ARG A 224 -1.09 13.12 -6.32
N SER A 225 -1.64 12.39 -5.37
CA SER A 225 -0.93 11.44 -4.53
C SER A 225 -1.59 10.06 -4.56
N GLU A 226 -0.87 9.05 -4.07
CA GLU A 226 -1.33 7.67 -3.90
C GLU A 226 -1.83 7.04 -5.22
N HIS A 227 -1.20 7.42 -6.33
CA HIS A 227 -1.38 6.81 -7.65
C HIS A 227 -0.43 5.62 -7.81
N ALA A 228 -0.70 4.76 -8.79
CA ALA A 228 0.25 3.73 -9.19
C ALA A 228 0.97 4.16 -10.47
N ALA A 229 2.22 3.70 -10.61
CA ALA A 229 3.01 3.90 -11.80
C ALA A 229 3.61 2.57 -12.28
N ALA A 230 3.86 2.48 -13.59
CA ALA A 230 4.52 1.34 -14.22
C ALA A 230 5.45 1.82 -15.34
N CYS A 231 6.56 1.10 -15.52
CA CYS A 231 7.38 1.21 -16.70
C CYS A 231 6.91 0.20 -17.75
N TYR A 232 6.86 0.63 -19.02
CA TYR A 232 6.65 -0.23 -20.16
C TYR A 232 7.75 -0.04 -21.20
N ALA A 233 8.29 -1.16 -21.69
CA ALA A 233 9.33 -1.22 -22.73
C ALA A 233 10.54 -0.32 -22.47
N ASP A 234 10.92 -0.14 -21.19
CA ASP A 234 12.03 0.71 -20.73
C ASP A 234 12.02 2.16 -21.25
N GLN A 235 10.86 2.64 -21.72
CA GLN A 235 10.71 3.96 -22.34
C GLN A 235 9.47 4.71 -21.84
N TYR A 236 8.39 3.99 -21.55
CA TYR A 236 7.12 4.63 -21.22
C TYR A 236 6.84 4.54 -19.73
N LEU A 237 6.56 5.69 -19.10
CA LEU A 237 6.04 5.76 -17.75
C LEU A 237 4.52 5.93 -17.80
N LEU A 238 3.80 4.96 -17.25
CA LEU A 238 2.34 5.00 -17.13
C LEU A 238 1.96 5.45 -15.72
N ILE A 239 1.00 6.35 -15.61
CA ILE A 239 0.41 6.80 -14.33
C ILE A 239 -1.08 6.51 -14.34
N PHE A 240 -1.56 5.79 -13.32
CA PHE A 240 -2.97 5.44 -13.18
C PHE A 240 -3.55 5.80 -11.81
N GLY A 241 -4.70 6.49 -11.85
CA GLY A 241 -5.50 6.82 -10.68
C GLY A 241 -4.82 7.80 -9.73
N GLY A 242 -4.93 7.52 -8.44
CA GLY A 242 -4.54 8.42 -7.35
C GLY A 242 -5.66 9.38 -7.00
N GLY A 243 -5.35 10.43 -6.23
CA GLY A 243 -6.38 11.38 -5.84
C GLY A 243 -5.85 12.76 -5.50
N SER A 244 -6.81 13.69 -5.50
CA SER A 244 -6.72 14.94 -4.76
C SER A 244 -7.28 14.77 -3.34
N HIS A 245 -7.31 15.85 -2.58
CA HIS A 245 -7.94 15.87 -1.25
C HIS A 245 -9.44 15.55 -1.27
N SER A 246 -10.11 15.68 -2.41
CA SER A 246 -11.57 15.50 -2.52
C SER A 246 -11.99 14.39 -3.47
N THR A 247 -11.13 14.02 -4.42
CA THR A 247 -11.53 13.21 -5.58
C THR A 247 -10.45 12.18 -5.90
N CYS A 248 -10.84 10.91 -6.05
CA CYS A 248 -9.99 9.89 -6.65
C CYS A 248 -10.18 9.89 -8.17
N PHE A 249 -9.13 9.52 -8.90
CA PHE A 249 -9.11 9.49 -10.35
C PHE A 249 -9.09 8.04 -10.86
N SER A 250 -9.52 7.85 -12.11
CA SER A 250 -9.40 6.60 -12.89
C SER A 250 -8.79 6.86 -14.27
N ASP A 251 -8.12 8.00 -14.44
CA ASP A 251 -7.46 8.37 -15.68
C ASP A 251 -6.09 7.66 -15.79
N LEU A 252 -5.68 7.41 -17.03
CA LEU A 252 -4.39 6.84 -17.41
C LEU A 252 -3.63 7.89 -18.22
N TYR A 253 -2.36 8.08 -17.87
CA TYR A 253 -1.43 8.90 -18.64
C TYR A 253 -0.22 8.08 -19.00
N LEU A 254 0.41 8.48 -20.10
CA LEU A 254 1.63 7.90 -20.61
C LEU A 254 2.62 9.04 -20.88
N LEU A 255 3.79 8.96 -20.27
CA LEU A 255 4.94 9.80 -20.57
C LEU A 255 5.93 8.98 -21.39
N ASP A 256 6.32 9.52 -22.54
CA ASP A 256 7.47 9.00 -23.29
C ASP A 256 8.75 9.60 -22.69
N MET A 257 9.58 8.78 -22.07
CA MET A 257 10.80 9.22 -21.39
C MET A 257 11.88 9.72 -22.37
N GLN A 258 11.76 9.43 -23.67
CA GLN A 258 12.70 9.93 -24.67
C GLN A 258 12.35 11.36 -25.09
N THR A 259 11.06 11.66 -25.26
CA THR A 259 10.59 12.98 -25.72
C THR A 259 10.15 13.89 -24.58
N MET A 260 9.96 13.32 -23.38
CA MET A 260 9.41 13.98 -22.20
C MET A 260 8.02 14.59 -22.43
N GLU A 261 7.25 13.97 -23.32
CA GLU A 261 5.90 14.39 -23.69
C GLU A 261 4.82 13.49 -23.05
N TRP A 262 3.89 14.12 -22.33
CA TRP A 262 2.71 13.45 -21.79
C TRP A 262 1.59 13.34 -22.82
N SER A 263 0.98 12.16 -22.85
CA SER A 263 -0.24 11.88 -23.58
C SER A 263 -1.29 11.22 -22.70
N ARG A 264 -2.54 11.31 -23.14
CA ARG A 264 -3.68 10.56 -22.59
C ARG A 264 -4.13 9.56 -23.64
N PRO A 265 -3.68 8.30 -23.55
CA PRO A 265 -4.01 7.35 -24.59
C PRO A 265 -5.47 6.90 -24.47
N GLU A 266 -6.04 6.45 -25.59
CA GLU A 266 -7.37 5.85 -25.61
C GLU A 266 -7.32 4.47 -24.92
N GLN A 267 -8.21 4.28 -23.95
CA GLN A 267 -8.28 3.08 -23.14
C GLN A 267 -9.43 2.20 -23.61
N HIS A 268 -9.21 0.88 -23.60
CA HIS A 268 -10.19 -0.10 -24.06
C HIS A 268 -10.53 -1.10 -22.95
N GLY A 269 -11.59 -1.89 -23.16
CA GLY A 269 -12.02 -2.91 -22.21
C GLY A 269 -12.95 -2.35 -21.13
N ILE A 270 -12.78 -2.81 -19.89
CA ILE A 270 -13.57 -2.29 -18.77
C ILE A 270 -13.13 -0.86 -18.40
N THR A 271 -14.03 -0.09 -17.78
CA THR A 271 -13.68 1.22 -17.20
C THR A 271 -13.36 1.03 -15.72
N PRO A 272 -12.10 1.20 -15.29
CA PRO A 272 -11.75 1.10 -13.88
C PRO A 272 -12.49 2.13 -13.01
N GLU A 273 -12.97 1.71 -11.84
CA GLU A 273 -13.46 2.67 -10.84
C GLU A 273 -12.31 3.57 -10.32
N PRO A 274 -12.59 4.86 -10.01
CA PRO A 274 -11.61 5.76 -9.42
C PRO A 274 -11.05 5.23 -8.09
N ARG A 275 -9.72 5.27 -7.95
CA ARG A 275 -9.02 4.70 -6.80
C ARG A 275 -7.70 5.40 -6.49
N ALA A 276 -7.38 5.42 -5.20
CA ALA A 276 -6.10 5.84 -4.65
C ALA A 276 -5.63 4.81 -3.59
N GLY A 277 -4.32 4.76 -3.35
CA GLY A 277 -3.70 3.89 -2.36
C GLY A 277 -3.64 2.42 -2.79
N HIS A 278 -3.85 2.14 -4.07
CA HIS A 278 -3.72 0.82 -4.69
C HIS A 278 -2.27 0.46 -4.94
N ALA A 279 -1.97 -0.83 -4.93
CA ALA A 279 -0.68 -1.38 -5.30
C ALA A 279 -0.70 -1.84 -6.76
N GLY A 280 0.45 -1.77 -7.43
CA GLY A 280 0.61 -2.30 -8.78
C GLY A 280 1.93 -3.01 -8.99
N ILE A 281 1.93 -4.01 -9.87
CA ILE A 281 3.14 -4.76 -10.27
C ILE A 281 3.05 -5.14 -11.75
N THR A 282 4.17 -5.02 -12.47
CA THR A 282 4.26 -5.39 -13.88
C THR A 282 4.72 -6.84 -14.04
N PHE A 283 4.21 -7.50 -15.07
CA PHE A 283 4.64 -8.82 -15.50
C PHE A 283 4.46 -8.96 -17.02
N GLY A 284 5.58 -8.91 -17.76
CA GLY A 284 5.55 -8.79 -19.22
C GLY A 284 4.80 -7.53 -19.65
N ASP A 285 3.88 -7.67 -20.60
CA ASP A 285 3.01 -6.57 -21.06
C ASP A 285 1.87 -6.24 -20.08
N ASN A 286 1.73 -6.97 -18.96
CA ASN A 286 0.59 -6.84 -18.08
C ASN A 286 0.94 -6.04 -16.82
N TRP A 287 0.11 -5.06 -16.48
CA TRP A 287 0.20 -4.31 -15.24
C TRP A 287 -0.99 -4.63 -14.33
N PHE A 288 -0.72 -5.39 -13.27
CA PHE A 288 -1.71 -5.76 -12.29
C PHE A 288 -1.88 -4.64 -11.27
N ILE A 289 -3.12 -4.36 -10.88
CA ILE A 289 -3.49 -3.35 -9.90
C ILE A 289 -4.48 -3.94 -8.91
N THR A 290 -4.21 -3.80 -7.61
CA THR A 290 -5.08 -4.31 -6.55
C THR A 290 -5.28 -3.32 -5.42
N GLY A 291 -6.45 -3.40 -4.80
CA GLY A 291 -6.81 -2.59 -3.64
C GLY A 291 -7.06 -1.13 -3.97
N GLY A 292 -6.80 -0.30 -2.97
CA GLY A 292 -7.17 1.11 -2.99
C GLY A 292 -8.68 1.34 -2.91
N GLY A 293 -9.06 2.60 -3.04
CA GLY A 293 -10.46 3.01 -2.88
C GLY A 293 -10.69 4.47 -3.22
N ASN A 294 -11.95 4.86 -3.09
CA ASN A 294 -12.33 6.26 -3.02
C ASN A 294 -12.84 6.62 -1.62
N SER A 295 -13.21 7.87 -1.42
CA SER A 295 -13.71 8.38 -0.14
C SER A 295 -14.97 7.68 0.39
N LYS A 296 -15.67 6.90 -0.45
CA LYS A 296 -16.92 6.20 -0.09
C LYS A 296 -16.72 4.70 0.15
N LYS A 297 -15.89 4.04 -0.66
CA LYS A 297 -15.66 2.58 -0.59
C LYS A 297 -14.25 2.19 -1.08
N GLY A 298 -13.72 1.12 -0.50
CA GLY A 298 -12.61 0.37 -1.09
C GLY A 298 -13.06 -0.41 -2.33
N VAL A 299 -12.12 -0.75 -3.21
CA VAL A 299 -12.41 -1.53 -4.41
C VAL A 299 -12.04 -3.00 -4.20
N SER A 300 -12.93 -3.90 -4.62
CA SER A 300 -12.77 -5.35 -4.50
C SER A 300 -12.03 -6.00 -5.67
N GLU A 301 -11.90 -5.29 -6.78
CA GLU A 301 -11.37 -5.82 -8.04
C GLU A 301 -9.85 -5.72 -8.10
N THR A 302 -9.22 -6.83 -8.47
CA THR A 302 -7.87 -6.85 -9.03
C THR A 302 -7.98 -6.70 -10.54
N LEU A 303 -7.41 -5.61 -11.04
CA LEU A 303 -7.40 -5.26 -12.45
C LEU A 303 -6.09 -5.66 -13.10
N VAL A 304 -6.12 -5.79 -14.42
CA VAL A 304 -4.92 -5.86 -15.24
C VAL A 304 -5.09 -4.94 -16.45
N LEU A 305 -4.08 -4.12 -16.73
CA LEU A 305 -3.93 -3.41 -17.99
C LEU A 305 -2.91 -4.16 -18.84
N ASN A 306 -3.29 -4.59 -20.03
CA ASN A 306 -2.31 -4.93 -21.04
C ASN A 306 -1.74 -3.64 -21.62
N MET A 307 -0.49 -3.31 -21.33
CA MET A 307 0.15 -2.03 -21.65
C MET A 307 0.43 -1.85 -23.14
N SER A 308 0.57 -2.93 -23.90
CA SER A 308 0.80 -2.87 -25.36
C SER A 308 -0.47 -2.58 -26.14
N THR A 309 -1.62 -3.09 -25.68
CA THR A 309 -2.94 -2.90 -26.33
C THR A 309 -3.83 -1.87 -25.63
N LEU A 310 -3.45 -1.44 -24.43
CA LEU A 310 -4.20 -0.55 -23.53
C LEU A 310 -5.62 -1.04 -23.22
N VAL A 311 -5.76 -2.37 -23.09
CA VAL A 311 -7.01 -3.04 -22.72
C VAL A 311 -7.01 -3.35 -21.23
N TRP A 312 -7.99 -2.82 -20.50
CA TRP A 312 -8.26 -3.17 -19.11
C TRP A 312 -9.15 -4.41 -19.01
N SER A 313 -8.82 -5.29 -18.08
CA SER A 313 -9.60 -6.48 -17.73
C SER A 313 -9.66 -6.67 -16.21
N VAL A 314 -10.72 -7.35 -15.73
CA VAL A 314 -10.80 -7.82 -14.34
C VAL A 314 -10.16 -9.20 -14.28
N VAL A 315 -9.16 -9.36 -13.41
CA VAL A 315 -8.54 -10.67 -13.13
C VAL A 315 -9.43 -11.44 -12.15
N THR A 316 -9.78 -10.78 -11.06
CA THR A 316 -10.59 -11.37 -9.99
C THR A 316 -11.22 -10.29 -9.13
N SER A 317 -12.24 -10.67 -8.37
CA SER A 317 -12.93 -9.79 -7.44
C SER A 317 -13.07 -10.47 -6.10
N LEU A 318 -12.60 -9.82 -5.04
CA LEU A 318 -12.67 -10.33 -3.68
C LEU A 318 -13.59 -9.46 -2.85
N GLU A 319 -14.76 -9.99 -2.49
CA GLU A 319 -15.67 -9.27 -1.61
C GLU A 319 -15.13 -9.20 -0.18
N GLY A 320 -15.40 -8.08 0.49
CA GLY A 320 -14.99 -7.85 1.87
C GLY A 320 -13.71 -7.03 2.03
N ARG A 321 -13.14 -7.08 3.23
CA ARG A 321 -12.05 -6.20 3.71
C ARG A 321 -10.71 -6.96 3.82
N ALA A 322 -10.39 -7.76 2.80
CA ALA A 322 -9.15 -8.53 2.77
C ALA A 322 -7.93 -7.64 2.46
N PRO A 323 -6.71 -8.07 2.78
CA PRO A 323 -5.47 -7.33 2.50
C PRO A 323 -5.26 -6.96 1.02
N PRO A 324 -5.52 -7.84 0.03
CA PRO A 324 -5.41 -7.46 -1.38
C PRO A 324 -6.34 -6.33 -1.80
N THR A 325 -7.43 -6.10 -1.06
CA THR A 325 -8.39 -5.02 -1.32
C THR A 325 -8.15 -3.77 -0.47
N SER A 326 -7.10 -3.79 0.36
CA SER A 326 -6.79 -2.72 1.31
C SER A 326 -5.99 -1.58 0.66
N GLU A 327 -6.05 -0.39 1.26
CA GLU A 327 -5.14 0.70 0.89
C GLU A 327 -3.75 0.50 1.52
N GLY A 328 -2.70 0.89 0.79
CA GLY A 328 -1.33 0.81 1.27
C GLY A 328 -0.85 -0.62 1.56
N SER A 329 -1.43 -1.63 0.93
CA SER A 329 -0.82 -2.95 0.83
C SER A 329 0.37 -2.91 -0.13
N SER A 330 1.26 -3.90 -0.05
CA SER A 330 2.32 -4.08 -1.05
C SER A 330 1.99 -5.26 -1.95
N LEU A 331 2.37 -5.16 -3.23
CA LEU A 331 2.24 -6.21 -4.22
C LEU A 331 3.61 -6.52 -4.81
N VAL A 332 4.03 -7.79 -4.79
CA VAL A 332 5.30 -8.24 -5.38
C VAL A 332 5.09 -9.48 -6.24
N LEU A 333 5.99 -9.70 -7.21
CA LEU A 333 5.94 -10.85 -8.11
C LEU A 333 7.01 -11.88 -7.74
N HIS A 334 6.64 -13.15 -7.72
CA HIS A 334 7.54 -14.30 -7.62
C HIS A 334 7.35 -15.24 -8.79
N THR A 335 8.45 -15.79 -9.29
CA THR A 335 8.44 -16.84 -10.31
C THR A 335 9.06 -18.10 -9.72
N ILE A 336 8.30 -19.20 -9.67
CA ILE A 336 8.73 -20.46 -9.06
C ILE A 336 8.36 -21.58 -10.01
N ASN A 337 9.35 -22.38 -10.43
CA ASN A 337 9.15 -23.51 -11.35
C ASN A 337 8.42 -23.12 -12.66
N GLY A 338 8.65 -21.90 -13.17
CA GLY A 338 7.98 -21.37 -14.36
C GLY A 338 6.55 -20.87 -14.14
N GLU A 339 6.05 -20.89 -12.89
CA GLU A 339 4.75 -20.34 -12.53
C GLU A 339 4.91 -18.99 -11.82
N HIS A 340 3.95 -18.09 -12.03
CA HIS A 340 4.04 -16.70 -11.58
C HIS A 340 2.99 -16.39 -10.52
N PHE A 341 3.45 -15.87 -9.38
CA PHE A 341 2.63 -15.60 -8.21
C PHE A 341 2.75 -14.14 -7.81
N LEU A 342 1.61 -13.46 -7.72
CA LEU A 342 1.49 -12.15 -7.12
C LEU A 342 1.26 -12.33 -5.63
N LEU A 343 2.10 -11.71 -4.80
CA LEU A 343 1.96 -11.74 -3.35
C LEU A 343 1.55 -10.37 -2.84
N SER A 344 0.42 -10.34 -2.12
CA SER A 344 -0.05 -9.18 -1.39
C SER A 344 0.25 -9.33 0.09
N PHE A 345 0.75 -8.28 0.71
CA PHE A 345 0.99 -8.24 2.17
C PHE A 345 0.61 -6.88 2.76
N GLY A 346 0.02 -6.94 3.96
CA GLY A 346 -0.34 -5.77 4.75
C GLY A 346 -1.51 -4.97 4.18
N GLY A 347 -1.54 -3.69 4.49
CA GLY A 347 -2.61 -2.77 4.11
C GLY A 347 -3.59 -2.47 5.24
N TYR A 348 -4.45 -1.50 4.98
CA TYR A 348 -5.52 -1.08 5.88
C TYR A 348 -6.87 -1.06 5.16
N SER A 349 -7.87 -1.72 5.75
CA SER A 349 -9.25 -1.72 5.25
C SER A 349 -10.21 -1.42 6.41
N GLY A 350 -9.81 -0.57 7.34
CA GLY A 350 -10.47 -0.38 8.65
C GLY A 350 -9.86 -1.26 9.76
N ARG A 351 -8.99 -2.20 9.40
CA ARG A 351 -8.08 -2.92 10.29
C ARG A 351 -6.74 -3.07 9.58
N TYR A 352 -5.65 -3.00 10.34
CA TYR A 352 -4.32 -3.32 9.82
C TYR A 352 -4.22 -4.83 9.62
N SER A 353 -3.60 -5.26 8.53
CA SER A 353 -3.30 -6.68 8.30
C SER A 353 -1.80 -6.99 8.32
N ASN A 354 -1.47 -8.22 8.66
CA ASN A 354 -0.18 -8.88 8.43
C ASN A 354 -0.36 -10.23 7.71
N GLU A 355 -1.52 -10.46 7.11
CA GLU A 355 -1.78 -11.65 6.32
C GLU A 355 -1.07 -11.56 4.97
N VAL A 356 -0.69 -12.72 4.44
CA VAL A 356 -0.08 -12.86 3.12
C VAL A 356 -1.10 -13.55 2.22
N TYR A 357 -1.35 -12.97 1.06
CA TYR A 357 -2.22 -13.53 0.03
C TYR A 357 -1.41 -13.77 -1.23
N ALA A 358 -1.72 -14.85 -1.93
CA ALA A 358 -1.11 -15.19 -3.21
C ALA A 358 -2.18 -15.33 -4.29
N LEU A 359 -1.85 -14.86 -5.48
CA LEU A 359 -2.61 -15.10 -6.70
C LEU A 359 -1.66 -15.68 -7.74
N LYS A 360 -1.95 -16.90 -8.19
CA LYS A 360 -1.27 -17.52 -9.31
C LYS A 360 -1.89 -17.01 -10.60
N THR A 361 -1.14 -16.34 -11.46
CA THR A 361 -1.72 -15.74 -12.67
C THR A 361 -1.76 -16.73 -13.83
N SER A 362 -2.86 -16.73 -14.59
CA SER A 362 -2.96 -17.50 -15.85
C SER A 362 -2.29 -16.80 -17.03
N LEU A 363 -1.95 -15.51 -16.88
CA LEU A 363 -1.32 -14.73 -17.91
C LEU A 363 0.14 -15.16 -18.04
N THR A 364 0.57 -15.32 -19.29
CA THR A 364 1.96 -15.61 -19.64
C THR A 364 2.58 -14.38 -20.28
N PRO A 365 3.91 -14.19 -20.16
CA PRO A 365 4.57 -13.09 -20.82
C PRO A 365 4.50 -13.33 -22.33
N SER A 366 4.18 -12.29 -23.09
CA SER A 366 4.07 -12.31 -24.55
C SER A 366 5.42 -12.58 -25.24
N VAL A 367 6.54 -12.43 -24.51
CA VAL A 367 7.90 -12.71 -24.96
C VAL A 367 8.64 -13.45 -23.84
N PRO A 368 9.28 -14.61 -24.11
CA PRO A 368 10.18 -15.21 -23.13
C PRO A 368 11.39 -14.29 -22.94
N SER A 369 11.61 -13.83 -21.71
CA SER A 369 12.85 -13.16 -21.32
C SER A 369 14.02 -14.08 -21.60
N PRO A 370 15.16 -13.61 -22.14
CA PRO A 370 16.37 -14.41 -22.19
C PRO A 370 16.75 -14.77 -20.76
N ASP A 371 16.78 -16.06 -20.45
CA ASP A 371 17.35 -16.57 -19.22
C ASP A 371 18.76 -15.97 -19.06
N ILE A 372 18.99 -15.29 -17.94
CA ILE A 372 20.33 -14.98 -17.47
C ILE A 372 20.90 -16.29 -16.93
N ASN A 373 21.26 -17.20 -17.84
CA ASN A 373 22.09 -18.35 -17.54
C ASN A 373 23.53 -18.02 -17.94
N GLU A 374 24.37 -17.99 -16.90
CA GLU A 374 25.72 -18.53 -16.87
C GLU A 374 26.60 -18.25 -18.09
N LEU A 375 27.45 -17.23 -17.94
CA LEU A 375 28.70 -17.12 -18.68
C LEU A 375 29.63 -18.27 -18.25
N GLU A 376 29.52 -19.41 -18.91
CA GLU A 376 30.59 -20.39 -19.00
C GLU A 376 31.68 -19.86 -19.94
N THR A 377 32.90 -19.71 -19.43
CA THR A 377 34.11 -19.85 -20.25
C THR A 377 34.98 -20.93 -19.63
N ASP A 378 34.99 -22.04 -20.35
CA ASP A 378 35.88 -23.18 -20.30
C ASP A 378 37.34 -22.76 -20.54
N ASP A 379 38.27 -23.26 -19.72
CA ASP A 379 39.41 -24.03 -20.25
C ASP A 379 40.29 -24.60 -19.12
N GLY A 380 40.41 -25.94 -19.10
CA GLY A 380 41.73 -26.55 -19.15
C GLY A 380 42.41 -27.02 -17.85
N MET A 381 42.11 -28.26 -17.46
CA MET A 381 43.08 -29.36 -17.31
C MET A 381 43.13 -30.12 -15.96
N THR A 382 43.18 -31.45 -16.15
CA THR A 382 43.04 -32.65 -15.31
C THR A 382 43.99 -32.86 -14.10
N PRO A 383 43.72 -33.87 -13.23
CA PRO A 383 44.00 -33.85 -11.80
C PRO A 383 45.18 -34.74 -11.37
N LEU A 384 45.76 -34.50 -10.18
CA LEU A 384 46.56 -35.48 -9.44
C LEU A 384 46.49 -35.25 -7.90
N SER A 385 45.88 -36.24 -7.24
CA SER A 385 46.14 -36.85 -5.91
C SER A 385 46.89 -36.08 -4.80
N ALA A 386 46.28 -36.08 -3.60
CA ALA A 386 46.78 -36.62 -2.32
C ALA A 386 46.00 -35.96 -1.15
N ALA A 387 45.06 -36.65 -0.53
CA ALA A 387 45.25 -37.35 0.75
C ALA A 387 45.77 -36.45 1.90
N ALA A 388 44.88 -36.05 2.81
CA ALA A 388 44.91 -36.48 4.23
C ALA A 388 43.94 -35.65 5.10
N ASN A 389 42.98 -36.37 5.70
CA ASN A 389 42.47 -36.26 7.07
C ASN A 389 42.13 -34.88 7.67
N SER A 390 40.85 -34.68 7.97
CA SER A 390 40.42 -34.54 9.38
C SER A 390 38.89 -34.59 9.47
N SER A 391 38.39 -35.76 9.85
CA SER A 391 37.01 -36.02 10.30
C SER A 391 36.70 -35.28 11.60
N ARG A 392 35.65 -34.46 11.64
CA ARG A 392 34.94 -34.09 12.87
C ARG A 392 33.43 -34.03 12.59
N GLY A 393 32.76 -35.14 12.85
CA GLY A 393 31.30 -35.24 12.89
C GLY A 393 30.71 -34.60 14.15
N PRO A 394 29.41 -34.30 14.15
CA PRO A 394 28.71 -33.59 15.22
C PRO A 394 28.39 -34.52 16.40
N ILE A 395 28.51 -33.96 17.60
CA ILE A 395 28.20 -34.60 18.88
C ILE A 395 26.70 -34.43 19.14
N PHE A 396 25.95 -35.54 19.08
CA PHE A 396 24.65 -35.68 19.71
C PHE A 396 24.76 -36.87 20.68
N GLU A 397 24.84 -36.57 21.98
CA GLU A 397 24.77 -37.58 23.05
C GLU A 397 23.30 -37.90 23.31
N ILE A 398 22.88 -39.09 22.91
CA ILE A 398 21.72 -39.80 23.44
C ILE A 398 22.31 -40.90 24.34
N GLU A 399 22.17 -40.76 25.66
CA GLU A 399 22.54 -41.83 26.60
C GLU A 399 21.51 -42.96 26.56
N GLU A 400 21.87 -44.06 25.90
CA GLU A 400 21.23 -45.36 26.09
C GLU A 400 21.73 -46.00 27.39
N LEU A 401 20.78 -46.31 28.27
CA LEU A 401 20.98 -47.05 29.51
C LEU A 401 21.39 -48.50 29.22
N GLN A 402 22.59 -48.89 29.65
CA GLN A 402 22.99 -50.30 29.73
C GLN A 402 22.64 -50.91 31.09
N ASP A 403 22.03 -52.09 31.02
CA ASP A 403 21.69 -52.99 32.12
C ASP A 403 22.94 -53.42 32.91
N VAL A 404 23.00 -53.04 34.20
CA VAL A 404 23.86 -53.70 35.19
C VAL A 404 23.01 -54.12 36.39
N LYS A 405 22.77 -55.43 36.50
CA LYS A 405 22.27 -56.07 37.72
C LYS A 405 23.32 -55.95 38.83
N ASN A 406 23.08 -55.10 39.84
CA ASN A 406 22.94 -55.53 41.24
C ASN A 406 22.81 -54.36 42.23
N ASN A 407 21.85 -54.52 43.15
CA ASN A 407 21.72 -53.89 44.47
C ASN A 407 21.78 -52.35 44.57
N LYS A 408 20.66 -51.67 44.27
CA LYS A 408 20.20 -50.45 44.99
C LYS A 408 18.79 -49.99 44.55
N ARG A 409 17.78 -50.86 44.65
CA ARG A 409 16.38 -50.52 44.27
C ARG A 409 15.70 -49.49 45.20
N GLY A 410 16.31 -49.18 46.36
CA GLY A 410 15.76 -48.25 47.36
C GLY A 410 16.19 -46.78 47.18
N ASP A 411 17.33 -46.53 46.55
CA ASP A 411 17.88 -45.16 46.40
C ASP A 411 17.34 -44.46 45.13
N THR A 412 17.23 -45.17 44.01
CA THR A 412 16.75 -44.63 42.72
C THR A 412 15.28 -44.20 42.75
N ASN A 413 14.40 -44.98 43.39
CA ASN A 413 13.00 -44.60 43.58
C ASN A 413 12.84 -43.34 44.46
N LYS A 414 13.74 -43.13 45.44
CA LYS A 414 13.69 -41.97 46.32
C LYS A 414 14.12 -40.70 45.58
N THR A 415 15.09 -40.79 44.68
CA THR A 415 15.55 -39.70 43.83
C THR A 415 14.51 -39.30 42.78
N LEU A 416 13.86 -40.27 42.13
CA LEU A 416 12.77 -40.02 41.18
C LEU A 416 11.56 -39.35 41.86
N VAL A 417 11.16 -39.82 43.03
CA VAL A 417 10.05 -39.21 43.80
C VAL A 417 10.39 -37.77 44.22
N GLN A 418 11.66 -37.46 44.51
CA GLN A 418 12.09 -36.08 44.79
C GLN A 418 12.10 -35.20 43.54
N ALA A 419 12.50 -35.72 42.38
CA ALA A 419 12.46 -34.99 41.11
C ALA A 419 11.02 -34.63 40.72
N VAL A 420 10.11 -35.60 40.76
CA VAL A 420 8.68 -35.39 40.47
C VAL A 420 8.03 -34.39 41.44
N LYS A 421 8.43 -34.40 42.71
CA LYS A 421 7.95 -33.40 43.69
C LYS A 421 8.41 -31.98 43.36
N ARG A 422 9.65 -31.80 42.87
CA ARG A 422 10.16 -30.48 42.46
C ARG A 422 9.46 -29.97 41.20
N GLU A 423 9.27 -30.84 40.21
CA GLU A 423 8.53 -30.49 39.00
C GLU A 423 7.08 -30.13 39.32
N LYS A 424 6.42 -30.89 40.21
CA LYS A 424 5.08 -30.58 40.68
C LYS A 424 4.99 -29.17 41.28
N THR A 425 5.90 -28.82 42.20
CA THR A 425 5.92 -27.47 42.79
C THR A 425 6.16 -26.39 41.76
N GLN A 426 7.03 -26.64 40.76
CA GLN A 426 7.33 -25.67 39.71
C GLN A 426 6.17 -25.48 38.72
N VAL A 427 5.36 -26.52 38.51
CA VAL A 427 4.13 -26.45 37.70
C VAL A 427 3.03 -25.73 38.47
N GLU A 428 2.89 -25.97 39.77
CA GLU A 428 1.93 -25.28 40.64
C GLU A 428 2.20 -23.77 40.72
N GLU A 429 3.48 -23.35 40.82
CA GLU A 429 3.86 -21.93 40.78
C GLU A 429 3.54 -21.27 39.43
N ARG A 430 3.85 -21.95 38.31
CA ARG A 430 3.52 -21.44 36.97
C ARG A 430 2.02 -21.32 36.76
N LEU A 431 1.24 -22.26 37.29
CA LEU A 431 -0.22 -22.22 37.22
C LEU A 431 -0.79 -21.00 37.97
N GLU A 432 -0.26 -20.66 39.15
CA GLU A 432 -0.68 -19.46 39.88
C GLU A 432 -0.27 -18.16 39.17
N GLN A 433 0.92 -18.13 38.55
CA GLN A 433 1.36 -16.99 37.76
C GLN A 433 0.44 -16.75 36.54
N GLU A 434 0.08 -17.82 35.82
CA GLU A 434 -0.86 -17.76 34.69
C GLU A 434 -2.28 -17.35 35.12
N LYS A 435 -2.76 -17.79 36.28
CA LYS A 435 -4.05 -17.33 36.84
C LYS A 435 -4.03 -15.82 37.11
N LEU A 436 -2.95 -15.31 37.69
CA LEU A 436 -2.80 -13.88 37.96
C LEU A 436 -2.75 -13.06 36.66
N GLN A 437 -2.03 -13.55 35.66
CA GLN A 437 -1.97 -12.92 34.34
C GLN A 437 -3.33 -12.95 33.63
N SER A 438 -4.04 -14.07 33.70
CA SER A 438 -5.41 -14.18 33.17
C SER A 438 -6.38 -13.21 33.85
N PHE A 439 -6.23 -13.00 35.17
CA PHE A 439 -7.01 -12.00 35.90
C PHE A 439 -6.71 -10.57 35.43
N HIS A 440 -5.42 -10.23 35.22
CA HIS A 440 -5.02 -8.92 34.71
C HIS A 440 -5.57 -8.65 33.31
N LEU A 441 -5.44 -9.62 32.40
CA LEU A 441 -5.96 -9.52 31.03
C LEU A 441 -7.49 -9.36 31.00
N LYS A 442 -8.23 -10.05 31.88
CA LYS A 442 -9.69 -9.88 32.00
C LYS A 442 -10.07 -8.47 32.43
N LYS A 443 -9.29 -7.86 33.33
CA LYS A 443 -9.51 -6.47 33.77
C LYS A 443 -9.22 -5.47 32.65
N GLU A 444 -8.10 -5.64 31.94
CA GLU A 444 -7.78 -4.80 30.78
C GLU A 444 -8.83 -4.92 29.67
N LEU A 445 -9.36 -6.13 29.44
CA LEU A 445 -10.42 -6.36 28.48
C LEU A 445 -11.69 -5.57 28.85
N THR A 446 -12.11 -5.62 30.11
CA THR A 446 -13.28 -4.87 30.58
C THR A 446 -13.07 -3.36 30.50
N ASP A 447 -11.86 -2.87 30.82
CA ASP A 447 -11.51 -1.46 30.68
C ASP A 447 -11.48 -1.01 29.20
N MET A 448 -11.12 -1.89 28.27
CA MET A 448 -11.18 -1.64 26.83
C MET A 448 -12.61 -1.64 26.29
N GLU A 449 -13.43 -2.59 26.73
CA GLU A 449 -14.86 -2.65 26.37
C GLU A 449 -15.59 -1.37 26.81
N ASN A 450 -15.32 -0.88 28.02
CA ASN A 450 -15.91 0.37 28.52
C ASN A 450 -15.50 1.58 27.68
N ARG A 451 -14.21 1.71 27.32
CA ARG A 451 -13.74 2.79 26.43
C ARG A 451 -14.35 2.70 25.04
N ASN A 452 -14.56 1.49 24.51
CA ASN A 452 -15.18 1.31 23.21
C ASN A 452 -16.66 1.74 23.21
N VAL A 453 -17.39 1.46 24.30
CA VAL A 453 -18.75 1.96 24.49
C VAL A 453 -18.80 3.49 24.53
N GLU A 454 -17.84 4.13 25.20
CA GLU A 454 -17.76 5.59 25.28
C GLU A 454 -17.44 6.23 23.92
N LEU A 455 -16.43 5.72 23.21
CA LEU A 455 -16.11 6.14 21.84
C LEU A 455 -17.28 5.95 20.87
N THR A 456 -18.04 4.86 21.03
CA THR A 456 -19.23 4.62 20.20
C THR A 456 -20.29 5.70 20.42
N LYS A 457 -20.46 6.19 21.66
CA LYS A 457 -21.39 7.29 21.96
C LYS A 457 -20.91 8.61 21.36
N GLU A 458 -19.62 8.92 21.49
CA GLU A 458 -19.04 10.11 20.87
C GLU A 458 -19.20 10.10 19.35
N LEU A 459 -18.98 8.94 18.72
CA LEU A 459 -19.14 8.77 17.28
C LEU A 459 -20.59 9.02 16.83
N HIS A 460 -21.58 8.55 17.59
CA HIS A 460 -22.99 8.88 17.32
C HIS A 460 -23.24 10.39 17.45
N SER A 461 -22.72 11.04 18.49
CA SER A 461 -22.85 12.49 18.66
C SER A 461 -22.24 13.28 17.51
N VAL A 462 -21.09 12.86 16.98
CA VAL A 462 -20.44 13.52 15.84
C VAL A 462 -21.23 13.30 14.55
N ARG A 463 -21.85 12.12 14.35
CA ARG A 463 -22.73 11.88 13.21
C ARG A 463 -23.97 12.76 13.23
N ASP A 464 -24.57 12.95 14.41
CA ASP A 464 -25.72 13.85 14.55
C ASP A 464 -25.32 15.30 14.23
N GLN A 465 -24.16 15.75 14.74
CA GLN A 465 -23.62 17.09 14.41
C GLN A 465 -23.33 17.25 12.91
N LEU A 466 -22.80 16.21 12.25
CA LEU A 466 -22.54 16.23 10.81
C LEU A 466 -23.86 16.36 10.02
N SER A 467 -24.89 15.61 10.41
CA SER A 467 -26.22 15.70 9.80
C SER A 467 -26.82 17.12 9.93
N ASP A 468 -26.63 17.77 11.07
CA ASP A 468 -27.08 19.14 11.29
C ASP A 468 -26.32 20.14 10.40
N GLU A 469 -25.02 19.94 10.20
CA GLU A 469 -24.21 20.78 9.30
C GLU A 469 -24.55 20.56 7.82
N GLU A 470 -24.82 19.32 7.41
CA GLU A 470 -25.27 19.02 6.04
C GLU A 470 -26.60 19.73 5.74
N ALA A 471 -27.52 19.74 6.71
CA ALA A 471 -28.78 20.48 6.59
C ALA A 471 -28.56 22.01 6.51
N ARG A 472 -27.62 22.56 7.30
CA ARG A 472 -27.23 23.98 7.22
C ARG A 472 -26.61 24.32 5.85
N ALA A 473 -25.71 23.49 5.35
CA ALA A 473 -25.06 23.67 4.07
C ALA A 473 -26.06 23.66 2.91
N SER A 474 -26.98 22.69 2.89
CA SER A 474 -28.03 22.62 1.87
C SER A 474 -28.95 23.86 1.90
N LYS A 475 -29.24 24.41 3.09
CA LYS A 475 -30.00 25.66 3.20
C LYS A 475 -29.25 26.84 2.57
N LEU A 476 -27.95 26.97 2.86
CA LEU A 476 -27.11 28.03 2.29
C LEU A 476 -26.97 27.90 0.76
N GLU A 477 -26.85 26.69 0.23
CA GLU A 477 -26.83 26.46 -1.23
C GLU A 477 -28.11 26.95 -1.91
N ASN A 478 -29.27 26.69 -1.29
CA ASN A 478 -30.56 27.18 -1.80
C ASN A 478 -30.64 28.72 -1.77
N GLU A 479 -30.14 29.35 -0.70
CA GLU A 479 -30.07 30.82 -0.60
C GLU A 479 -29.14 31.42 -1.67
N ILE A 480 -27.99 30.80 -1.93
CA ILE A 480 -27.06 31.20 -2.99
C ILE A 480 -27.72 31.10 -4.36
N LEU A 481 -28.43 30.00 -4.65
CA LEU A 481 -29.16 29.81 -5.91
C LEU A 481 -30.24 30.90 -6.09
N GLU A 482 -30.95 31.27 -5.04
CA GLU A 482 -31.95 32.34 -5.11
C GLU A 482 -31.30 33.69 -5.42
N ILE A 483 -30.17 34.00 -4.78
CA ILE A 483 -29.41 35.24 -5.04
C ILE A 483 -28.89 35.26 -6.48
N GLN A 484 -28.36 34.15 -6.98
CA GLN A 484 -27.88 34.04 -8.37
C GLN A 484 -29.02 34.26 -9.38
N GLN A 485 -30.22 33.72 -9.13
CA GLN A 485 -31.38 33.98 -9.98
C GLN A 485 -31.81 35.44 -9.96
N ARG A 486 -31.79 36.10 -8.79
CA ARG A 486 -32.07 37.54 -8.69
C ARG A 486 -31.04 38.37 -9.46
N LEU A 487 -29.76 38.01 -9.38
CA LEU A 487 -28.69 38.67 -10.11
C LEU A 487 -28.87 38.54 -11.63
N GLN A 488 -29.21 37.34 -12.12
CA GLN A 488 -29.49 37.14 -13.54
C GLN A 488 -30.67 37.99 -14.04
N LYS A 489 -31.74 38.10 -13.24
CA LYS A 489 -32.88 38.99 -13.57
C LYS A 489 -32.47 40.45 -13.62
N MET A 490 -31.63 40.90 -12.68
CA MET A 490 -31.12 42.27 -12.66
C MET A 490 -30.28 42.58 -13.91
N LEU A 491 -29.37 41.69 -14.29
CA LEU A 491 -28.55 41.83 -15.50
C LEU A 491 -29.39 41.86 -16.78
N ALA A 492 -30.48 41.08 -16.84
CA ALA A 492 -31.41 41.12 -17.96
C ALA A 492 -32.12 42.47 -18.08
N LEU A 493 -32.59 43.01 -16.95
CA LEU A 493 -33.22 44.34 -16.90
C LEU A 493 -32.25 45.46 -17.27
N GLU A 494 -30.99 45.37 -16.83
CA GLU A 494 -29.95 46.33 -17.17
C GLU A 494 -29.69 46.36 -18.68
N LYS A 495 -29.66 45.19 -19.33
CA LYS A 495 -29.54 45.07 -20.78
C LYS A 495 -30.75 45.65 -21.53
N GLU A 496 -31.96 45.43 -21.03
CA GLU A 496 -33.18 46.05 -21.60
C GLU A 496 -33.14 47.58 -21.45
N PHE A 497 -32.73 48.09 -20.29
CA PHE A 497 -32.59 49.52 -20.04
C PHE A 497 -31.56 50.18 -20.97
N GLU A 498 -30.41 49.54 -21.18
CA GLU A 498 -29.42 50.01 -22.17
C GLU A 498 -29.96 50.02 -23.59
N SER A 499 -30.77 49.02 -23.97
CA SER A 499 -31.38 48.97 -25.30
C SER A 499 -32.37 50.11 -25.50
N LEU A 500 -33.24 50.37 -24.52
CA LEU A 500 -34.19 51.48 -24.54
C LEU A 500 -33.47 52.83 -24.59
N ARG A 501 -32.36 52.97 -23.86
CA ARG A 501 -31.55 54.19 -23.89
C ARG A 501 -30.99 54.47 -25.28
N ARG A 502 -30.49 53.44 -25.98
CA ARG A 502 -30.00 53.58 -27.37
C ARG A 502 -31.14 53.96 -28.32
N GLU A 503 -32.31 53.37 -28.19
CA GLU A 503 -33.49 53.74 -29.00
C GLU A 503 -33.89 55.20 -28.78
N THR A 504 -33.89 55.69 -27.54
CA THR A 504 -34.17 57.10 -27.26
C THR A 504 -33.09 58.05 -27.78
N ASP A 505 -31.82 57.66 -27.74
CA ASP A 505 -30.72 58.45 -28.30
C ASP A 505 -30.83 58.52 -29.85
N ASP A 506 -31.15 57.39 -30.52
CA ASP A 506 -31.39 57.32 -31.96
C ASP A 506 -32.64 58.12 -32.41
N GLU A 507 -33.73 58.10 -31.62
CA GLU A 507 -34.91 58.95 -31.86
C GLU A 507 -34.57 60.45 -31.70
N SER A 508 -33.71 60.80 -30.73
CA SER A 508 -33.28 62.19 -30.53
C SER A 508 -32.38 62.72 -31.66
N ASP A 509 -31.54 61.86 -32.25
CA ASP A 509 -30.69 62.19 -33.40
C ASP A 509 -31.48 62.28 -34.72
N SER A 510 -32.51 61.45 -34.89
CA SER A 510 -33.43 61.56 -36.03
C SER A 510 -34.34 62.81 -35.95
N ALA A 511 -34.70 63.24 -34.73
CA ALA A 511 -35.41 64.50 -34.50
C ALA A 511 -34.52 65.75 -34.68
N SER A 512 -33.22 65.65 -34.39
CA SER A 512 -32.25 66.76 -34.61
C SER A 512 -31.83 66.90 -36.08
N GLY A 513 -31.84 65.79 -36.85
CA GLY A 513 -31.61 65.79 -38.30
C GLY A 513 -32.75 66.38 -39.15
N SER A 514 -33.97 66.45 -38.61
CA SER A 514 -35.16 66.97 -39.31
C SER A 514 -35.46 68.46 -39.02
N ASN A 515 -34.76 69.08 -38.06
CA ASN A 515 -34.99 70.47 -37.66
C ASN A 515 -33.89 71.44 -38.13
N LYS A 516 -33.64 71.47 -39.45
CA LYS A 516 -33.13 72.67 -40.16
C LYS A 516 -34.20 73.19 -41.12
N ARG A 517 -35.35 73.61 -40.59
CA ARG A 517 -36.19 74.64 -41.21
C ARG A 517 -37.21 75.14 -40.18
N THR A 518 -37.24 76.47 -40.05
CA THR A 518 -38.30 77.33 -39.47
C THR A 518 -38.54 77.31 -37.96
N GLY A 519 -38.04 78.37 -37.29
CA GLY A 519 -38.92 79.36 -36.64
C GLY A 519 -39.31 79.16 -35.17
N GLY A 520 -38.64 79.90 -34.28
CA GLY A 520 -39.27 80.87 -33.38
C GLY A 520 -40.06 80.40 -32.13
N VAL A 521 -39.58 80.92 -30.98
CA VAL A 521 -40.34 81.40 -29.79
C VAL A 521 -40.68 80.41 -28.65
N GLY A 522 -40.04 80.64 -27.49
CA GLY A 522 -40.77 80.86 -26.22
C GLY A 522 -40.73 79.83 -25.09
N PHE A 523 -39.92 80.11 -24.04
CA PHE A 523 -40.25 80.11 -22.59
C PHE A 523 -41.17 78.99 -22.01
N ARG A 524 -40.80 78.18 -20.99
CA ARG A 524 -40.64 78.57 -19.56
C ARG A 524 -39.98 77.47 -18.72
N ARG A 525 -39.23 77.95 -17.72
CA ARG A 525 -38.59 77.28 -16.58
C ARG A 525 -39.58 77.14 -15.41
N TRP A 526 -39.56 76.00 -14.70
CA TRP A 526 -40.08 75.87 -13.32
C TRP A 526 -39.07 75.08 -12.47
N TYR A 527 -38.89 75.54 -11.23
CA TYR A 527 -37.94 75.09 -10.21
C TYR A 527 -38.65 74.27 -9.13
N GLY A 528 -37.88 73.42 -8.42
CA GLY A 528 -38.15 72.94 -7.06
C GLY A 528 -38.53 71.45 -7.01
N SER A 529 -38.06 70.63 -6.07
CA SER A 529 -37.24 70.86 -4.88
C SER A 529 -36.80 69.50 -4.31
N THR A 530 -35.65 69.52 -3.65
CA THR A 530 -35.05 68.57 -2.70
C THR A 530 -36.00 67.78 -1.79
N GLN A 531 -35.66 66.51 -1.53
CA GLN A 531 -35.41 66.00 -0.16
C GLN A 531 -34.70 64.63 -0.18
N GLU A 532 -33.51 64.61 0.42
CA GLU A 532 -32.85 63.42 0.97
C GLU A 532 -33.58 62.97 2.24
N GLU A 533 -33.60 61.67 2.52
CA GLU A 533 -33.29 61.16 3.86
C GLU A 533 -32.95 59.64 3.79
N SER A 534 -31.71 59.36 4.22
CA SER A 534 -31.13 58.14 4.85
C SER A 534 -31.52 56.75 4.36
#